data_AF-A0AAX3LF88-F1
#
_entry.id   AF-A0AAX3LF88-F1
#
_cell.length_a   1.000
_cell.length_b   1.000
_cell.length_c   1.000
_cell.angle_alpha   90.00
_cell.angle_beta   90.00
_cell.angle_gamma   90.00
#
_symmetry.space_group_name_H-M   'P 1'
#
loop_
_entity.id
_entity.type
_entity.pdbx_description
1 polymer ?
#
loop_
_entity_poly.entity_id
_entity_poly.type
_entity_poly.pdbx_seq_one_letter_code
_entity_poly.pdbx_strand_id
1 'polypeptide(L)'
;MRTIKTVTASMIRTILADDFNVGLLMADSERRREFVQIDVEDLDALVERLGEVRDAVVVEKEERHKEATEALQALKANDAVRALLGDFDSLEELLEAAGGVAKVHRESTTRASTPSSTSNNKTFAIELYDTVSGKTIHGKAVNKKLTADIENSEAYKTLIEKDPSMADFDTFMRKYSEEYRNEYPLNAKYNGKEFHINARGKLNQYAMVHFEDFKKKDKSGADDKTLLAKFKEKVLNS
;
A
#
# COMPACT_ATOMS: atom_id res chain seq x y z
N MET A 1 13.87 -23.33 -24.37
CA MET A 1 13.19 -22.26 -23.62
C MET A 1 12.29 -22.89 -22.56
N ARG A 2 12.69 -22.85 -21.28
CA ARG A 2 11.81 -23.25 -20.18
C ARG A 2 10.85 -22.09 -19.93
N THR A 3 9.60 -22.23 -20.36
CA THR A 3 8.52 -21.36 -19.90
C THR A 3 8.44 -21.50 -18.39
N ILE A 4 8.64 -20.41 -17.64
CA ILE A 4 8.31 -20.35 -16.21
C ILE A 4 6.79 -20.46 -16.18
N LYS A 5 6.26 -21.69 -16.03
CA LYS A 5 4.82 -21.97 -16.15
C LYS A 5 4.05 -21.51 -14.92
N THR A 6 4.75 -21.15 -13.86
CA THR A 6 4.27 -20.97 -12.48
C THR A 6 4.10 -19.50 -12.09
N VAL A 7 4.92 -18.59 -12.64
CA VAL A 7 4.86 -17.16 -12.30
C VAL A 7 4.01 -16.40 -13.32
N THR A 8 2.85 -15.89 -12.90
CA THR A 8 1.93 -15.17 -13.78
C THR A 8 2.29 -13.68 -13.92
N ALA A 9 1.93 -13.06 -15.05
CA ALA A 9 2.14 -11.61 -15.26
C ALA A 9 1.40 -10.74 -14.21
N SER A 10 0.29 -11.24 -13.66
CA SER A 10 -0.45 -10.60 -12.58
C SER A 10 0.36 -10.55 -11.27
N MET A 11 1.09 -11.63 -10.95
CA MET A 11 1.97 -11.67 -9.79
C MET A 11 3.14 -10.71 -9.94
N ILE A 12 3.77 -10.65 -11.12
CA ILE A 12 4.87 -9.72 -11.39
C ILE A 12 4.40 -8.26 -11.21
N ARG A 13 3.22 -7.90 -11.74
CA ARG A 13 2.66 -6.55 -11.52
C ARG A 13 2.39 -6.25 -10.05
N THR A 14 1.99 -7.26 -9.29
CA THR A 14 1.76 -7.12 -7.85
C THR A 14 3.09 -6.94 -7.09
N ILE A 15 4.14 -7.63 -7.51
CA ILE A 15 5.50 -7.50 -6.93
C ILE A 15 6.12 -6.13 -7.23
N LEU A 16 5.82 -5.55 -8.39
CA LEU A 16 6.32 -4.24 -8.81
C LEU A 16 5.51 -3.06 -8.26
N ALA A 17 4.50 -3.29 -7.42
CA ALA A 17 3.73 -2.21 -6.81
C ALA A 17 4.57 -1.49 -5.73
N ASP A 18 4.44 -0.16 -5.65
CA ASP A 18 5.18 0.67 -4.68
C ASP A 18 4.89 0.28 -3.22
N ASP A 19 3.74 -0.34 -2.95
CA ASP A 19 3.27 -0.83 -1.64
C ASP A 19 3.37 -2.35 -1.49
N PHE A 20 4.25 -3.00 -2.26
CA PHE A 20 4.35 -4.45 -2.29
C PHE A 20 4.59 -5.07 -0.91
N ASN A 21 3.78 -6.08 -0.59
CA ASN A 21 3.99 -7.04 0.48
C ASN A 21 3.59 -8.44 0.00
N VAL A 22 4.25 -9.48 0.53
CA VAL A 22 3.98 -10.89 0.15
C VAL A 22 2.50 -11.27 0.36
N GLY A 23 1.83 -10.63 1.32
CA GLY A 23 0.39 -10.81 1.56
C GLY A 23 -0.50 -10.48 0.37
N LEU A 24 -0.08 -9.59 -0.55
CA LEU A 24 -0.81 -9.25 -1.78
C LEU A 24 -0.90 -10.43 -2.76
N LEU A 25 0.10 -11.31 -2.73
CA LEU A 25 0.10 -12.54 -3.52
C LEU A 25 -0.80 -13.63 -2.89
N MET A 26 -1.20 -13.45 -1.63
CA MET A 26 -2.04 -14.40 -0.88
C MET A 26 -3.45 -13.86 -0.56
N ALA A 27 -3.85 -12.72 -1.15
CA ALA A 27 -5.09 -12.04 -0.80
C ALA A 27 -6.36 -12.82 -1.19
N ASP A 28 -6.33 -13.56 -2.31
CA ASP A 28 -7.45 -14.36 -2.81
C ASP A 28 -7.18 -15.86 -2.68
N SER A 29 -8.24 -16.67 -2.61
CA SER A 29 -8.21 -18.12 -2.76
C SER A 29 -7.58 -18.61 -4.08
N GLU A 30 -7.82 -17.93 -5.20
CA GLU A 30 -7.19 -18.27 -6.50
C GLU A 30 -5.69 -17.93 -6.49
N ARG A 31 -5.35 -16.69 -6.10
CA ARG A 31 -3.95 -16.25 -6.00
C ARG A 31 -3.14 -17.06 -4.99
N ARG A 32 -3.75 -17.52 -3.89
CA ARG A 32 -3.12 -18.44 -2.94
C ARG A 32 -2.80 -19.80 -3.55
N ARG A 33 -3.65 -20.34 -4.42
CA ARG A 33 -3.33 -21.59 -5.13
C ARG A 33 -2.19 -21.37 -6.11
N GLU A 34 -2.22 -20.28 -6.86
CA GLU A 34 -1.14 -19.93 -7.78
C GLU A 34 0.18 -19.76 -7.02
N PHE A 35 0.17 -19.06 -5.87
CA PHE A 35 1.36 -18.83 -5.05
C PHE A 35 1.98 -20.13 -4.51
N VAL A 36 1.13 -21.08 -4.09
CA VAL A 36 1.59 -22.38 -3.56
C VAL A 36 2.12 -23.30 -4.66
N GLN A 37 1.75 -23.07 -5.91
CA GLN A 37 2.23 -23.82 -7.08
C GLN A 37 3.57 -23.33 -7.62
N ILE A 38 4.12 -22.25 -7.07
CA ILE A 38 5.42 -21.73 -7.50
C ILE A 38 6.53 -22.56 -6.87
N ASP A 39 7.34 -23.19 -7.71
CA ASP A 39 8.56 -23.86 -7.27
C ASP A 39 9.65 -22.84 -6.96
N VAL A 40 10.39 -23.08 -5.87
CA VAL A 40 11.49 -22.19 -5.44
C VAL A 40 12.58 -22.13 -6.51
N GLU A 41 12.85 -23.24 -7.19
CA GLU A 41 13.83 -23.34 -8.28
C GLU A 41 13.47 -22.44 -9.48
N ASP A 42 12.18 -22.25 -9.75
CA ASP A 42 11.70 -21.33 -10.80
C ASP A 42 11.89 -19.86 -10.39
N LEU A 43 11.79 -19.55 -9.08
CA LEU A 43 12.08 -18.22 -8.55
C LEU A 43 13.56 -17.90 -8.61
N ASP A 44 14.43 -18.84 -8.26
CA ASP A 44 15.89 -18.66 -8.33
C ASP A 44 16.32 -18.41 -9.79
N ALA A 45 15.78 -19.18 -10.74
CA ALA A 45 16.05 -18.97 -12.17
C ALA A 45 15.48 -17.63 -12.69
N LEU A 46 14.38 -17.14 -12.12
CA LEU A 46 13.82 -15.82 -12.46
C LEU A 46 14.72 -14.69 -11.94
N VAL A 47 15.24 -14.82 -10.72
CA VAL A 47 16.16 -13.85 -10.12
C VAL A 47 17.46 -13.77 -10.93
N GLU A 48 18.03 -14.91 -11.32
CA GLU A 48 19.24 -14.97 -12.13
C GLU A 48 19.05 -14.23 -13.47
N ARG A 49 17.97 -14.52 -14.19
CA ARG A 49 17.66 -13.86 -15.47
C ARG A 49 17.30 -12.39 -15.34
N LEU A 50 16.61 -12.00 -14.27
CA LEU A 50 16.35 -10.58 -13.98
C LEU A 50 17.65 -9.83 -13.66
N GLY A 51 18.62 -10.51 -13.05
CA GLY A 51 19.99 -10.00 -12.87
C GLY A 51 20.65 -9.66 -14.20
N GLU A 52 20.64 -10.60 -15.15
CA GLU A 52 21.19 -10.37 -16.50
C GLU A 52 20.52 -9.18 -17.23
N VAL A 53 19.20 -9.08 -17.13
CA VAL A 53 18.44 -7.95 -17.74
C VAL A 53 18.75 -6.63 -17.04
N ARG A 54 18.86 -6.64 -15.70
CA ARG A 54 19.24 -5.46 -14.93
C ARG A 54 20.62 -4.97 -15.38
N ASP A 55 21.59 -5.87 -15.50
CA ASP A 55 22.95 -5.51 -15.88
C ASP A 55 22.99 -4.94 -17.31
N ALA A 56 22.24 -5.52 -18.24
CA ALA A 56 22.09 -4.97 -19.59
C ALA A 56 21.46 -3.55 -19.58
N VAL A 57 20.41 -3.32 -18.78
CA VAL A 57 19.77 -2.00 -18.64
C VAL A 57 20.70 -0.98 -17.99
N VAL A 58 21.54 -1.40 -17.04
CA VAL A 58 22.55 -0.54 -16.43
C VAL A 58 23.59 -0.12 -17.47
N VAL A 59 24.12 -1.08 -18.25
CA VAL A 59 25.07 -0.80 -19.32
C VAL A 59 24.46 0.17 -20.34
N GLU A 60 23.22 -0.05 -20.78
CA GLU A 60 22.59 0.84 -21.77
C GLU A 60 22.29 2.24 -21.21
N LYS A 61 21.97 2.36 -19.91
CA LYS A 61 21.84 3.65 -19.24
C LYS A 61 23.17 4.38 -19.09
N GLU A 62 24.24 3.66 -18.77
CA GLU A 62 25.59 4.22 -18.68
C GLU A 62 26.10 4.64 -20.06
N GLU A 63 25.84 3.87 -21.11
CA GLU A 63 26.16 4.24 -22.49
C GLU A 63 25.38 5.49 -22.92
N ARG A 64 24.07 5.56 -22.68
CA ARG A 64 23.30 6.79 -22.96
C ARG A 64 23.77 7.99 -22.15
N HIS A 65 24.14 7.79 -20.89
CA HIS A 65 24.69 8.86 -20.08
C HIS A 65 26.05 9.31 -20.63
N LYS A 66 26.89 8.37 -21.06
CA LYS A 66 28.19 8.64 -21.66
C LYS A 66 28.03 9.41 -22.97
N GLU A 67 27.16 8.96 -23.88
CA GLU A 67 26.82 9.66 -25.12
C GLU A 67 26.28 11.07 -24.85
N ALA A 68 25.41 11.22 -23.85
CA ALA A 68 24.90 12.54 -23.45
C ALA A 68 26.01 13.45 -22.92
N THR A 69 26.94 12.92 -22.12
CA THR A 69 28.11 13.69 -21.66
C THR A 69 29.09 14.01 -22.79
N GLU A 70 29.29 13.11 -23.75
CA GLU A 70 30.14 13.34 -24.92
C GLU A 70 29.50 14.40 -25.84
N ALA A 71 28.18 14.35 -26.05
CA ALA A 71 27.44 15.36 -26.79
C ALA A 71 27.49 16.73 -26.09
N LEU A 72 27.37 16.77 -24.75
CA LEU A 72 27.56 17.99 -23.97
C LEU A 72 28.99 18.53 -24.11
N GLN A 73 30.01 17.67 -24.05
CA GLN A 73 31.40 18.09 -24.25
C GLN A 73 31.65 18.60 -25.67
N ALA A 74 31.08 17.95 -26.69
CA ALA A 74 31.17 18.38 -28.08
C ALA A 74 30.49 19.75 -28.31
N LEU A 75 29.37 20.00 -27.63
CA LEU A 75 28.69 21.31 -27.64
C LEU A 75 29.51 22.38 -26.90
N LYS A 76 30.13 22.06 -25.77
CA LYS A 76 31.06 22.98 -25.06
C LYS A 76 32.31 23.30 -25.89
N ALA A 77 32.81 22.35 -26.66
CA ALA A 77 33.97 22.52 -27.54
C ALA A 77 33.66 23.32 -28.82
N ASN A 78 32.39 23.60 -29.11
CA ASN A 78 32.00 24.39 -30.27
C ASN A 78 31.97 25.89 -29.91
N ASP A 79 32.96 26.62 -30.41
CA ASP A 79 33.15 28.06 -30.12
C ASP A 79 31.95 28.92 -30.51
N ALA A 80 31.17 28.53 -31.52
CA ALA A 80 29.97 29.26 -31.94
C ALA A 80 28.82 29.14 -30.91
N VAL A 81 28.73 27.99 -30.23
CA VAL A 81 27.72 27.74 -29.19
C VAL A 81 28.13 28.41 -27.88
N ARG A 82 29.42 28.34 -27.53
CA ARG A 82 29.99 29.01 -26.36
C ARG A 82 29.86 30.54 -26.44
N ALA A 83 30.03 31.12 -27.64
CA ALA A 83 29.84 32.54 -27.86
C ALA A 83 28.37 33.01 -27.78
N LEU A 84 27.41 32.11 -28.04
CA LEU A 84 25.98 32.43 -28.05
C LEU A 84 25.30 32.17 -26.70
N LEU A 85 25.69 31.11 -25.97
CA LEU A 85 25.03 30.63 -24.76
C LEU A 85 25.87 30.81 -23.47
N GLY A 86 27.16 31.17 -23.59
CA GLY A 86 28.08 31.25 -22.45
C GLY A 86 28.66 29.88 -22.03
N ASP A 87 29.38 29.84 -20.91
CA ASP A 87 29.79 28.60 -20.27
C ASP A 87 28.62 28.01 -19.48
N PHE A 88 28.33 26.72 -19.69
CA PHE A 88 27.26 25.97 -19.02
C PHE A 88 27.83 24.67 -18.46
N ASP A 89 27.41 24.25 -17.27
CA ASP A 89 27.87 23.03 -16.60
C ASP A 89 26.85 21.89 -16.59
N SER A 90 25.60 22.18 -16.96
CA SER A 90 24.54 21.18 -17.10
C SER A 90 23.65 21.42 -18.32
N LEU A 91 22.90 20.38 -18.71
CA LEU A 91 21.94 20.44 -19.81
C LEU A 91 20.75 21.36 -19.48
N GLU A 92 20.42 21.50 -18.20
CA GLU A 92 19.40 22.41 -17.68
C GLU A 92 19.84 23.88 -17.85
N GLU A 93 21.11 24.18 -17.59
CA GLU A 93 21.68 25.52 -17.78
C GLU A 93 21.78 25.90 -19.27
N LEU A 94 22.05 24.92 -20.14
CA LEU A 94 22.01 25.11 -21.59
C LEU A 94 20.60 25.42 -22.11
N LEU A 95 19.58 24.73 -21.59
CA LEU A 95 18.17 25.00 -21.95
C LEU A 95 17.70 26.37 -21.46
N GLU A 96 18.19 26.81 -20.30
CA GLU A 96 17.92 28.14 -19.74
C GLU A 96 18.63 29.24 -20.56
N ALA A 97 19.89 29.03 -20.96
CA ALA A 97 20.66 29.94 -21.81
C ALA A 97 20.08 30.07 -23.23
N ALA A 98 19.50 29.01 -23.79
CA ALA A 98 18.96 28.98 -25.15
C ALA A 98 17.58 29.65 -25.30
N GLY A 99 17.07 30.30 -24.26
CA GLY A 99 15.77 30.99 -24.29
C GLY A 99 14.58 30.03 -24.25
N GLY A 100 14.78 28.78 -23.82
CA GLY A 100 13.71 27.83 -23.52
C GLY A 100 12.93 28.29 -22.29
N VAL A 101 11.84 29.01 -22.50
CA VAL A 101 10.93 29.48 -21.45
C VAL A 101 10.37 28.32 -20.63
N ALA A 102 10.83 28.17 -19.40
CA ALA A 102 9.99 28.28 -18.20
C ALA A 102 10.88 28.17 -16.95
N LYS A 103 10.80 29.18 -16.06
CA LYS A 103 11.22 29.05 -14.66
C LYS A 103 10.63 27.76 -14.08
N VAL A 104 11.45 26.72 -13.92
CA VAL A 104 11.16 25.72 -12.91
C VAL A 104 11.48 26.39 -11.58
N HIS A 105 10.44 26.99 -11.02
CA HIS A 105 10.42 27.45 -9.65
C HIS A 105 11.03 26.32 -8.81
N ARG A 106 12.12 26.64 -8.10
CA ARG A 106 12.69 25.80 -7.05
C ARG A 106 11.73 25.83 -5.87
N GLU A 107 10.52 25.34 -6.10
CA GLU A 107 9.58 25.03 -5.06
C GLU A 107 10.03 23.70 -4.49
N SER A 108 10.39 23.74 -3.22
CA SER A 108 10.50 22.59 -2.34
C SER A 108 9.18 21.81 -2.39
N THR A 109 9.00 21.00 -3.42
CA THR A 109 7.87 20.10 -3.56
C THR A 109 8.27 18.84 -2.81
N THR A 110 7.90 18.82 -1.53
CA THR A 110 7.18 17.66 -0.98
C THR A 110 6.42 17.00 -2.13
N ARG A 111 6.84 15.80 -2.52
CA ARG A 111 6.15 14.99 -3.52
C ARG A 111 4.69 14.87 -3.09
N ALA A 112 3.85 15.78 -3.58
CA ALA A 112 2.44 15.54 -3.71
C ALA A 112 2.36 14.46 -4.78
N SER A 113 2.30 13.23 -4.30
CA SER A 113 2.00 12.04 -5.07
C SER A 113 0.80 12.34 -5.95
N THR A 114 1.04 12.44 -7.25
CA THR A 114 0.04 12.26 -8.29
C THR A 114 -0.78 11.01 -7.91
N PRO A 115 -2.12 11.03 -7.92
CA PRO A 115 -2.92 9.87 -7.57
C PRO A 115 -2.69 8.79 -8.63
N SER A 116 -1.72 7.94 -8.34
CA SER A 116 -1.30 6.80 -9.14
C SER A 116 -2.36 5.72 -9.02
N SER A 117 -3.18 5.60 -10.06
CA SER A 117 -4.20 4.58 -10.25
C SER A 117 -5.28 4.55 -9.16
N THR A 118 -6.52 4.50 -9.60
CA THR A 118 -7.66 4.16 -8.76
C THR A 118 -7.50 2.70 -8.31
N SER A 119 -6.61 2.45 -7.34
CA SER A 119 -6.59 1.19 -6.63
C SER A 119 -7.93 1.12 -5.90
N ASN A 120 -8.69 0.05 -6.11
CA ASN A 120 -9.91 -0.21 -5.32
C ASN A 120 -9.58 -0.54 -3.85
N ASN A 121 -8.35 -0.30 -3.41
CA ASN A 121 -7.89 -0.58 -2.06
C ASN A 121 -8.37 0.54 -1.14
N LYS A 122 -9.22 0.20 -0.18
CA LYS A 122 -9.62 1.14 0.85
C LYS A 122 -8.40 1.46 1.71
N THR A 123 -8.06 2.74 1.74
CA THR A 123 -6.95 3.29 2.51
C THR A 123 -7.50 4.21 3.59
N PHE A 124 -6.94 4.13 4.78
CA PHE A 124 -7.33 4.95 5.92
C PHE A 124 -6.09 5.60 6.52
N ALA A 125 -6.11 6.91 6.74
CA ALA A 125 -5.04 7.61 7.44
C ALA A 125 -5.04 7.26 8.93
N ILE A 126 -3.84 7.12 9.51
CA ILE A 126 -3.61 6.86 10.93
C ILE A 126 -2.69 7.93 11.48
N GLU A 127 -3.06 8.48 12.63
CA GLU A 127 -2.22 9.41 13.39
C GLU A 127 -1.91 8.79 14.75
N LEU A 128 -0.65 8.44 14.97
CA LEU A 128 -0.18 7.86 16.22
C LEU A 128 0.80 8.83 16.89
N TYR A 129 0.46 9.32 18.07
CA TYR A 129 1.37 10.15 18.85
C TYR A 129 2.37 9.26 19.59
N ASP A 130 3.65 9.40 19.24
CA ASP A 130 4.72 8.73 19.95
C ASP A 130 5.11 9.53 21.20
N THR A 131 4.81 8.95 22.36
CA THR A 131 5.17 9.54 23.67
C THR A 131 6.67 9.46 23.98
N VAL A 132 7.42 8.60 23.28
CA VAL A 132 8.87 8.43 23.48
C VAL A 132 9.66 9.45 22.66
N SER A 133 9.32 9.64 21.39
CA SER A 133 9.98 10.62 20.52
C SER A 133 9.33 12.02 20.52
N GLY A 134 8.14 12.15 21.11
CA GLY A 134 7.37 13.40 21.15
C GLY A 134 6.83 13.83 19.78
N LYS A 135 6.81 12.94 18.79
CA LYS A 135 6.41 13.22 17.40
C LYS A 135 5.16 12.43 17.02
N THR A 136 4.32 13.03 16.17
CA THR A 136 3.22 12.31 15.54
C THR A 136 3.73 11.52 14.34
N ILE A 137 3.50 10.22 14.38
CA ILE A 137 3.76 9.32 13.26
C ILE A 137 2.49 9.28 12.42
N HIS A 138 2.62 9.70 11.17
CA HIS A 138 1.57 9.59 10.18
C HIS A 138 1.78 8.32 9.38
N GLY A 139 0.78 7.45 9.35
CA GLY A 139 0.80 6.23 8.57
C GLY A 139 -0.54 5.98 7.90
N LYS A 140 -0.66 4.82 7.26
CA LYS A 140 -1.90 4.44 6.58
C LYS A 140 -2.20 2.97 6.84
N ALA A 141 -3.46 2.61 6.80
CA ALA A 141 -3.89 1.23 6.66
C ALA A 141 -4.41 1.01 5.25
N VAL A 142 -3.97 -0.06 4.60
CA VAL A 142 -4.42 -0.47 3.27
C VAL A 142 -5.01 -1.88 3.39
N ASN A 143 -6.25 -2.08 2.95
CA ASN A 143 -6.92 -3.39 2.94
C ASN A 143 -6.83 -4.17 4.27
N LYS A 144 -7.15 -3.50 5.40
CA LYS A 144 -7.14 -4.08 6.76
C LYS A 144 -5.77 -4.52 7.29
N LYS A 145 -4.69 -3.96 6.75
CA LYS A 145 -3.34 -4.11 7.30
C LYS A 145 -2.71 -2.73 7.48
N LEU A 146 -1.90 -2.59 8.52
CA LEU A 146 -1.12 -1.38 8.78
C LEU A 146 0.07 -1.34 7.82
N THR A 147 0.48 -0.14 7.36
CA THR A 147 1.75 0.00 6.63
C THR A 147 2.93 -0.25 7.56
N ALA A 148 4.07 -0.63 6.98
CA ALA A 148 5.31 -0.90 7.71
C ALA A 148 5.75 0.27 8.59
N ASP A 149 5.40 1.50 8.22
CA ASP A 149 5.69 2.71 8.99
C ASP A 149 5.08 2.67 10.39
N ILE A 150 3.85 2.14 10.51
CA ILE A 150 3.17 1.99 11.81
C ILE A 150 3.54 0.66 12.45
N GLU A 151 3.52 -0.44 11.68
CA GLU A 151 3.78 -1.79 12.21
C GLU A 151 5.18 -1.93 12.82
N ASN A 152 6.19 -1.28 12.23
CA ASN A 152 7.55 -1.31 12.76
C ASN A 152 7.85 -0.16 13.73
N SER A 153 6.95 0.82 13.89
CA SER A 153 7.17 1.95 14.79
C SER A 153 7.32 1.47 16.23
N GLU A 154 8.29 2.03 16.94
CA GLU A 154 8.46 1.76 18.37
C GLU A 154 7.21 2.17 19.14
N ALA A 155 6.58 3.29 18.78
CA ALA A 155 5.32 3.75 19.34
C ALA A 155 4.20 2.69 19.30
N TYR A 156 4.02 2.00 18.17
CA TYR A 156 3.02 0.94 18.03
C TYR A 156 3.38 -0.31 18.85
N LYS A 157 4.66 -0.69 18.88
CA LYS A 157 5.12 -1.82 19.70
C LYS A 157 4.91 -1.55 21.20
N THR A 158 5.30 -0.38 21.68
CA THR A 158 5.06 0.01 23.08
C THR A 158 3.57 0.14 23.39
N LEU A 159 2.75 0.54 22.41
CA LEU A 159 1.30 0.59 22.56
C LEU A 159 0.71 -0.80 22.77
N ILE A 160 1.10 -1.78 21.96
CA ILE A 160 0.61 -3.17 22.07
C ILE A 160 1.11 -3.82 23.37
N GLU A 161 2.33 -3.52 23.81
CA GLU A 161 2.85 -4.02 25.09
C GLU A 161 2.05 -3.49 26.29
N LYS A 162 1.62 -2.22 26.24
CA LYS A 162 0.79 -1.60 27.30
C LYS A 162 -0.67 -2.06 27.24
N ASP A 163 -1.20 -2.23 26.04
CA ASP A 163 -2.58 -2.63 25.79
C ASP A 163 -2.65 -3.69 24.67
N PRO A 164 -2.64 -4.99 25.02
CA PRO A 164 -2.66 -6.08 24.04
C PRO A 164 -3.89 -6.05 23.12
N SER A 165 -4.97 -5.37 23.51
CA SER A 165 -6.15 -5.23 22.64
C SER A 165 -5.87 -4.37 21.41
N MET A 166 -4.85 -3.52 21.45
CA MET A 166 -4.42 -2.68 20.32
C MET A 166 -3.72 -3.48 19.21
N ALA A 167 -3.42 -4.76 19.43
CA ALA A 167 -2.98 -5.65 18.36
C ALA A 167 -4.12 -6.00 17.39
N ASP A 168 -5.38 -5.89 17.83
CA ASP A 168 -6.53 -6.07 16.95
C ASP A 168 -6.70 -4.85 16.03
N PHE A 169 -6.74 -5.11 14.72
CA PHE A 169 -6.80 -4.07 13.70
C PHE A 169 -8.03 -3.16 13.86
N ASP A 170 -9.23 -3.71 14.14
CA ASP A 170 -10.45 -2.89 14.26
C ASP A 170 -10.37 -1.98 15.48
N THR A 171 -9.86 -2.52 16.60
CA THR A 171 -9.65 -1.78 17.86
C THR A 171 -8.67 -0.63 17.68
N PHE A 172 -7.54 -0.90 17.03
CA PHE A 172 -6.53 0.11 16.73
C PHE A 172 -7.07 1.20 15.80
N MET A 173 -7.67 0.81 14.67
CA MET A 173 -8.18 1.75 13.67
C MET A 173 -9.29 2.65 14.22
N ARG A 174 -10.17 2.14 15.07
CA ARG A 174 -11.21 2.96 15.72
C ARG A 174 -10.62 4.04 16.62
N LYS A 175 -9.46 3.79 17.23
CA LYS A 175 -8.83 4.76 18.13
C LYS A 175 -8.04 5.82 17.37
N TYR A 176 -7.26 5.40 16.36
CA TYR A 176 -6.25 6.24 15.70
C TYR A 176 -6.58 6.65 14.26
N SER A 177 -7.74 6.27 13.71
CA SER A 177 -8.19 6.71 12.39
C SER A 177 -9.60 7.28 12.43
N GLU A 178 -9.71 8.58 12.17
CA GLU A 178 -11.01 9.27 12.05
C GLU A 178 -11.80 8.80 10.82
N GLU A 179 -11.12 8.65 9.69
CA GLU A 179 -11.73 8.17 8.45
C GLU A 179 -12.36 6.79 8.63
N TYR A 180 -11.67 5.89 9.34
CA TYR A 180 -12.19 4.56 9.62
C TYR A 180 -13.45 4.59 10.50
N ARG A 181 -13.49 5.47 11.50
CA ARG A 181 -14.69 5.64 12.36
C ARG A 181 -15.89 6.14 11.56
N ASN A 182 -15.67 7.08 10.64
CA ASN A 182 -16.71 7.67 9.81
C ASN A 182 -17.27 6.66 8.79
N GLU A 183 -16.41 5.85 8.19
CA GLU A 183 -16.80 4.83 7.22
C GLU A 183 -17.47 3.61 7.88
N TYR A 184 -17.04 3.24 9.09
CA TYR A 184 -17.54 2.09 9.84
C TYR A 184 -18.11 2.47 11.22
N PRO A 185 -19.22 3.25 11.25
CA PRO A 185 -19.82 3.68 12.50
C PRO A 185 -20.36 2.48 13.30
N LEU A 186 -20.22 2.54 14.62
CA LEU A 186 -20.82 1.58 15.54
C LEU A 186 -22.33 1.79 15.56
N ASN A 187 -23.05 1.00 14.76
CA ASN A 187 -24.48 1.13 14.53
C ASN A 187 -25.29 -0.09 15.00
N ALA A 188 -24.63 -1.07 15.61
CA ALA A 188 -25.27 -2.26 16.14
C ALA A 188 -24.72 -2.58 17.53
N LYS A 189 -25.59 -3.07 18.41
CA LYS A 189 -25.25 -3.42 19.79
C LYS A 189 -25.78 -4.79 20.16
N TYR A 190 -24.94 -5.60 20.79
CA TYR A 190 -25.34 -6.89 21.34
C TYR A 190 -24.62 -7.16 22.65
N ASN A 191 -25.39 -7.42 23.71
CA ASN A 191 -24.85 -7.80 25.02
C ASN A 191 -23.77 -6.82 25.56
N GLY A 192 -24.00 -5.52 25.40
CA GLY A 192 -23.08 -4.46 25.83
C GLY A 192 -21.89 -4.21 24.89
N LYS A 193 -21.74 -4.98 23.80
CA LYS A 193 -20.71 -4.78 22.79
C LYS A 193 -21.29 -4.10 21.56
N GLU A 194 -20.56 -3.11 21.06
CA GLU A 194 -20.96 -2.31 19.90
C GLU A 194 -20.09 -2.69 18.71
N PHE A 195 -20.69 -2.77 17.52
CA PHE A 195 -20.00 -3.12 16.28
C PHE A 195 -20.70 -2.51 15.07
N HIS A 196 -20.01 -2.55 13.93
CA HIS A 196 -20.53 -2.05 12.66
C HIS A 196 -21.21 -3.16 11.83
N ILE A 197 -22.41 -2.88 11.34
CA ILE A 197 -23.11 -3.64 10.29
C ILE A 197 -23.31 -2.73 9.08
N ASN A 198 -22.91 -3.20 7.89
CA ASN A 198 -23.07 -2.40 6.68
C ASN A 198 -24.54 -2.32 6.21
N ALA A 199 -24.86 -1.41 5.30
CA ALA A 199 -26.22 -1.23 4.76
C ALA A 199 -26.81 -2.50 4.10
N ARG A 200 -25.97 -3.43 3.65
CA ARG A 200 -26.37 -4.73 3.10
C ARG A 200 -26.63 -5.79 4.18
N GLY A 201 -26.46 -5.45 5.46
CA GLY A 201 -26.57 -6.35 6.59
C GLY A 201 -25.52 -7.47 6.61
N LYS A 202 -24.38 -7.32 5.94
CA LYS A 202 -23.30 -8.33 6.01
C LYS A 202 -22.56 -8.18 7.33
N LEU A 203 -22.51 -9.26 8.10
CA LEU A 203 -21.74 -9.31 9.35
C LEU A 203 -20.24 -9.29 9.03
N ASN A 204 -19.49 -8.44 9.72
CA ASN A 204 -18.03 -8.54 9.72
C ASN A 204 -17.58 -9.70 10.64
N GLN A 205 -16.29 -10.01 10.67
CA GLN A 205 -15.76 -11.12 11.47
C GLN A 205 -16.08 -10.98 12.96
N TYR A 206 -16.06 -9.75 13.49
CA TYR A 206 -16.41 -9.47 14.88
C TYR A 206 -17.91 -9.73 15.17
N ALA A 207 -18.79 -9.23 14.31
CA ALA A 207 -20.24 -9.44 14.42
C ALA A 207 -20.64 -10.92 14.21
N MET A 208 -19.88 -11.66 13.40
CA MET A 208 -20.07 -13.11 13.22
C MET A 208 -19.86 -13.88 14.52
N VAL A 209 -18.86 -13.51 15.33
CA VAL A 209 -18.65 -14.16 16.65
C VAL A 209 -19.90 -14.01 17.53
N HIS A 210 -20.50 -12.82 17.54
CA HIS A 210 -21.73 -12.58 18.30
C HIS A 210 -22.96 -13.24 17.72
N PHE A 211 -23.01 -13.42 16.40
CA PHE A 211 -24.06 -14.20 15.76
C PHE A 211 -23.95 -15.70 16.12
N GLU A 212 -22.73 -16.25 16.15
CA GLU A 212 -22.50 -17.62 16.61
C GLU A 212 -22.90 -17.81 18.09
N ASP A 213 -22.61 -16.83 18.94
CA ASP A 213 -23.06 -16.83 20.34
C ASP A 213 -24.59 -16.75 20.45
N PHE A 214 -25.25 -15.98 19.59
CA PHE A 214 -26.71 -15.91 19.50
C PHE A 214 -27.29 -17.26 19.05
N LYS A 215 -26.71 -17.87 18.02
CA LYS A 215 -27.12 -19.18 17.48
C LYS A 215 -26.98 -20.30 18.51
N LYS A 216 -25.89 -20.34 19.28
CA LYS A 216 -25.70 -21.32 20.37
C LYS A 216 -26.74 -21.20 21.49
N LYS A 217 -27.29 -20.01 21.71
CA LYS A 217 -28.32 -19.76 22.73
C LYS A 217 -29.73 -20.03 22.20
N ASP A 218 -29.91 -20.02 20.88
CA ASP A 218 -31.19 -20.30 20.26
C ASP A 218 -31.50 -21.81 20.32
N LYS A 219 -32.68 -22.13 20.83
CA LYS A 219 -33.20 -23.51 20.92
C LYS A 219 -34.38 -23.74 19.97
N SER A 220 -34.65 -22.81 19.06
CA SER A 220 -35.86 -22.81 18.23
C SER A 220 -35.74 -23.74 17.01
N GLY A 221 -34.55 -24.29 16.73
CA GLY A 221 -34.29 -25.14 15.57
C GLY A 221 -34.50 -24.42 14.23
N ALA A 222 -34.49 -23.09 14.22
CA ALA A 222 -34.63 -22.30 13.01
C ALA A 222 -33.36 -22.40 12.15
N ASP A 223 -33.53 -22.26 10.84
CA ASP A 223 -32.43 -22.23 9.90
C ASP A 223 -31.59 -20.95 10.04
N ASP A 224 -30.33 -21.03 9.61
CA ASP A 224 -29.35 -19.95 9.77
C ASP A 224 -29.79 -18.62 9.16
N LYS A 225 -30.59 -18.65 8.08
CA LYS A 225 -31.10 -17.43 7.45
C LYS A 225 -32.13 -16.73 8.34
N THR A 226 -33.01 -17.48 8.97
CA THR A 226 -34.02 -16.97 9.89
C THR A 226 -33.38 -16.46 11.19
N LEU A 227 -32.39 -17.19 11.72
CA LEU A 227 -31.63 -16.74 12.91
C LEU A 227 -30.84 -15.47 12.62
N LEU A 228 -30.23 -15.37 11.44
CA LEU A 228 -29.49 -14.17 11.02
C LEU A 228 -30.41 -12.95 10.90
N ALA A 229 -31.63 -13.12 10.37
CA ALA A 229 -32.61 -12.04 10.31
C ALA A 229 -33.03 -11.57 11.71
N LYS A 230 -33.35 -12.50 12.62
CA LYS A 230 -33.67 -12.19 14.02
C LYS A 230 -32.52 -11.51 14.75
N PHE A 231 -31.28 -11.99 14.54
CA PHE A 231 -30.10 -11.37 15.12
C PHE A 231 -29.93 -9.94 14.65
N LYS A 232 -30.02 -9.68 13.33
CA LYS A 232 -29.92 -8.34 12.76
C LYS A 232 -30.97 -7.38 13.32
N GLU A 233 -32.22 -7.81 13.39
CA GLU A 233 -33.30 -7.02 13.96
C GLU A 233 -33.02 -6.68 15.43
N LYS A 234 -32.52 -7.65 16.19
CA LYS A 234 -32.18 -7.46 17.60
C LYS A 234 -31.04 -6.47 17.80
N VAL A 235 -29.98 -6.55 17.00
CA VAL A 235 -28.76 -5.75 17.21
C VAL A 235 -28.82 -4.35 16.59
N LEU A 236 -29.68 -4.13 15.59
CA LEU A 236 -29.91 -2.80 15.01
C LEU A 236 -30.93 -1.97 15.81
N ASN A 237 -31.76 -2.63 16.63
CA ASN A 237 -32.79 -1.97 17.45
C ASN A 237 -32.44 -1.94 18.97
N SER A 238 -31.21 -2.32 19.35
CA SER A 238 -30.70 -2.31 20.74
C SER A 238 -29.83 -1.09 21.03
#